data_AF-A0A1G4NY36-F1
#
_entry.id   AF-A0A1G4NY36-F1
#
_cell.length_a   1.000
_cell.length_b   1.000
_cell.length_c   1.000
_cell.angle_alpha   90.00
_cell.angle_beta   90.00
_cell.angle_gamma   90.00
#
_symmetry.space_group_name_H-M   'P 1'
#
loop_
_entity.id
_entity.type
_entity.pdbx_description
1 polymer ?
#
loop_
_entity_poly.entity_id
_entity_poly.type
_entity_poly.pdbx_seq_one_letter_code
_entity_poly.pdbx_strand_id
1 'polypeptide(L)'
;MPTIYLICLSLILTPLTILLITQNIRFYKYEQPVSKLLTDTEILLHSKEIKHYISQIYIQQHRWLNAIILLENLTLEEPSSIYSYQISSIMTKNLYNNLAEKYQQYSQKIQ
;
A
#
# COMPACT_ATOMS: atom_id res chain seq x y z
N MET A 1 35.09 -38.65 -4.06
CA MET A 1 34.11 -37.73 -4.67
C MET A 1 33.08 -37.10 -3.69
N PRO A 2 33.43 -36.66 -2.45
CA PRO A 2 32.49 -35.89 -1.60
C PRO A 2 32.63 -34.37 -1.74
N THR A 3 33.80 -33.88 -2.19
CA THR A 3 34.13 -32.44 -2.28
C THR A 3 33.32 -31.72 -3.35
N ILE A 4 33.07 -32.36 -4.50
CA ILE A 4 32.26 -31.78 -5.59
C ILE A 4 30.81 -31.60 -5.15
N TYR A 5 30.27 -32.56 -4.37
CA TYR A 5 28.92 -32.49 -3.85
C TYR A 5 28.75 -31.33 -2.84
N LEU A 6 29.75 -31.11 -2.00
CA LEU A 6 29.79 -29.98 -1.05
C LEU A 6 29.86 -28.62 -1.76
N ILE A 7 30.57 -28.54 -2.89
CA ILE A 7 30.65 -27.30 -3.70
C ILE A 7 29.31 -27.00 -4.38
N CYS A 8 28.64 -28.02 -4.94
CA CYS A 8 27.32 -27.84 -5.54
C CYS A 8 26.27 -27.45 -4.48
N LEU A 9 26.34 -28.04 -3.28
CA LEU A 9 25.43 -27.71 -2.18
C LEU A 9 25.63 -26.26 -1.71
N SER A 10 26.87 -25.79 -1.59
CA SER A 10 27.16 -24.41 -1.16
C SER A 10 26.72 -23.37 -2.19
N LEU A 11 26.80 -23.70 -3.48
CA LEU A 11 26.33 -22.86 -4.59
C LEU A 11 24.80 -22.68 -4.62
N ILE A 12 24.03 -23.64 -4.09
CA ILE A 12 22.56 -23.53 -3.99
C ILE A 12 22.15 -22.83 -2.69
N LEU A 13 22.90 -23.06 -1.61
CA LEU A 13 22.56 -22.52 -0.28
C LEU A 13 22.80 -21.00 -0.19
N THR A 14 23.80 -20.48 -0.91
CA THR A 14 24.13 -19.05 -0.92
C THR A 14 23.05 -18.15 -1.52
N PRO A 15 22.50 -18.40 -2.72
CA PRO A 15 21.42 -17.57 -3.26
C PRO A 15 20.14 -17.68 -2.42
N LEU A 16 19.86 -18.86 -1.86
CA LEU A 16 18.69 -19.06 -1.01
C LEU A 16 18.77 -18.24 0.29
N THR A 17 19.93 -18.21 0.93
CA THR A 17 20.16 -17.42 2.15
C THR A 17 20.09 -15.91 1.88
N ILE A 18 20.64 -15.43 0.77
CA ILE A 18 20.53 -14.02 0.35
C ILE A 18 19.06 -13.64 0.12
N LEU A 19 18.28 -14.50 -0.51
CA LEU A 19 16.86 -14.27 -0.77
C LEU A 19 16.06 -14.18 0.54
N LEU A 20 16.30 -15.10 1.48
CA LEU A 20 15.68 -15.10 2.80
C LEU A 20 16.04 -13.86 3.62
N ILE A 21 17.32 -13.45 3.62
CA ILE A 21 17.76 -12.22 4.31
C ILE A 21 17.08 -10.99 3.70
N THR A 22 17.00 -10.90 2.38
CA THR A 22 16.36 -9.77 1.69
C THR A 22 14.86 -9.70 2.01
N GLN A 23 14.18 -10.84 2.05
CA GLN A 23 12.79 -10.91 2.49
C GLN A 23 12.63 -10.49 3.95
N ASN A 24 13.49 -10.96 4.85
CA ASN A 24 13.48 -10.58 6.26
C ASN A 24 13.72 -9.08 6.48
N ILE A 25 14.68 -8.49 5.77
CA ILE A 25 14.96 -7.04 5.84
C ILE A 25 13.75 -6.24 5.36
N ARG A 26 13.14 -6.64 4.24
CA ARG A 26 11.92 -5.99 3.76
C ARG A 26 10.81 -6.12 4.78
N PHE A 27 10.56 -7.34 5.26
CA PHE A 27 9.54 -7.61 6.27
C PHE A 27 9.75 -6.74 7.52
N TYR A 28 10.95 -6.71 8.08
CA TYR A 28 11.28 -5.88 9.25
C TYR A 28 11.09 -4.37 8.98
N LYS A 29 11.50 -3.90 7.80
CA LYS A 29 11.34 -2.49 7.39
C LYS A 29 9.87 -2.08 7.22
N TYR A 30 9.02 -3.00 6.77
CA TYR A 30 7.60 -2.70 6.51
C TYR A 30 6.67 -3.06 7.68
N GLU A 31 7.06 -3.96 8.58
CA GLU A 31 6.21 -4.40 9.70
C GLU A 31 6.46 -3.64 11.01
N GLN A 32 7.67 -3.11 11.25
CA GLN A 32 7.93 -2.21 12.39
C GLN A 32 7.06 -0.94 12.44
N PRO A 33 6.79 -0.23 11.33
CA PRO A 33 5.89 0.91 11.38
C PRO A 33 4.44 0.47 11.62
N VAL A 34 4.02 -0.69 11.10
CA VAL A 34 2.66 -1.21 11.27
C VAL A 34 2.40 -1.66 12.71
N SER A 35 3.36 -2.33 13.33
CA SER A 35 3.25 -2.78 14.73
C SER A 35 3.32 -1.62 15.72
N LYS A 36 4.20 -0.62 15.51
CA LYS A 36 4.18 0.61 16.34
C LYS A 36 2.91 1.44 16.17
N LEU A 37 2.35 1.49 14.96
CA LEU A 37 1.05 2.13 14.71
C LEU A 37 -0.11 1.40 15.41
N LEU A 38 0.02 0.12 15.75
CA LEU A 38 -1.04 -0.64 16.43
C LEU A 38 -1.01 -0.46 17.96
N THR A 39 0.13 -0.12 18.55
CA THR A 39 0.26 -0.02 20.03
C THR A 39 0.09 1.39 20.60
N ASP A 40 0.34 2.45 19.82
CA ASP A 40 0.31 3.84 20.30
C ASP A 40 -1.01 4.59 20.02
N THR A 41 -2.05 3.90 19.53
CA THR A 41 -3.20 4.56 18.85
C THR A 41 -4.59 4.23 19.40
N GLU A 42 -4.68 4.02 20.71
CA GLU A 42 -5.83 4.52 21.48
C GLU A 42 -5.74 6.06 21.44
N ILE A 43 -6.58 6.89 20.82
CA ILE A 43 -8.02 6.86 20.60
C ILE A 43 -8.31 7.87 19.44
N LEU A 44 -9.09 7.46 18.45
CA LEU A 44 -9.72 8.26 17.37
C LEU A 44 -8.86 8.93 16.27
N LEU A 45 -7.74 9.59 16.56
CA LEU A 45 -7.03 10.42 15.55
C LEU A 45 -6.28 9.61 14.47
N HIS A 46 -5.91 8.37 14.77
CA HIS A 46 -5.06 7.56 13.89
C HIS A 46 -5.79 6.72 12.83
N SER A 47 -7.11 6.54 12.92
CA SER A 47 -7.81 5.67 11.95
C SER A 47 -7.75 6.24 10.53
N LYS A 48 -7.85 7.56 10.37
CA LYS A 48 -7.89 8.23 9.06
C LYS A 48 -6.54 8.18 8.35
N GLU A 49 -5.47 8.55 9.05
CA GLU A 49 -4.11 8.51 8.52
C GLU A 49 -3.68 7.08 8.19
N ILE A 50 -4.02 6.11 9.05
CA ILE A 50 -3.73 4.69 8.79
C ILE A 50 -4.52 4.18 7.59
N LYS A 51 -5.82 4.45 7.50
CA LYS A 51 -6.65 4.10 6.34
C LYS A 51 -6.10 4.73 5.05
N HIS A 52 -5.68 6.00 5.11
CA HIS A 52 -5.05 6.67 3.97
C HIS A 52 -3.72 6.01 3.59
N TYR A 53 -2.87 5.70 4.56
CA TYR A 53 -1.62 4.98 4.33
C TYR A 53 -1.84 3.60 3.71
N ILE A 54 -2.81 2.83 4.21
CA ILE A 54 -3.20 1.53 3.64
C ILE A 54 -3.68 1.69 2.19
N SER A 55 -4.45 2.75 1.90
CA SER A 55 -4.87 3.04 0.52
C SER A 55 -3.68 3.27 -0.41
N GLN A 56 -2.63 3.96 0.05
CA GLN A 56 -1.40 4.14 -0.72
C GLN A 56 -0.66 2.81 -0.97
N ILE A 57 -0.63 1.91 0.01
CA ILE A 57 -0.08 0.55 -0.18
C ILE A 57 -0.88 -0.20 -1.25
N TYR A 58 -2.21 -0.12 -1.24
CA TYR A 58 -3.04 -0.76 -2.26
C TYR A 58 -2.83 -0.17 -3.66
N ILE A 59 -2.63 1.16 -3.78
CA ILE A 59 -2.26 1.82 -5.03
C ILE A 59 -0.91 1.28 -5.55
N GLN A 60 0.08 1.16 -4.67
CA GLN A 60 1.41 0.64 -5.03
C GLN A 60 1.35 -0.84 -5.48
N GLN A 61 0.45 -1.62 -4.88
CA GLN A 61 0.24 -3.03 -5.23
C GLN A 61 -0.74 -3.23 -6.41
N HIS A 62 -1.18 -2.14 -7.06
CA HIS A 62 -2.18 -2.16 -8.14
C HIS A 62 -3.53 -2.79 -7.74
N ARG A 63 -3.84 -2.78 -6.44
CA ARG A 63 -5.15 -3.22 -5.90
C ARG A 63 -6.13 -2.04 -5.90
N TRP A 64 -6.48 -1.59 -7.10
CA TRP A 64 -7.23 -0.34 -7.33
C TRP A 64 -8.57 -0.27 -6.60
N LEU A 65 -9.38 -1.33 -6.68
CA LEU A 65 -10.71 -1.36 -6.05
C LEU A 65 -10.64 -1.17 -4.54
N ASN A 66 -9.72 -1.88 -3.87
CA ASN A 66 -9.54 -1.79 -2.43
C ASN A 66 -9.05 -0.39 -2.02
N ALA A 67 -8.18 0.22 -2.82
CA ALA A 67 -7.75 1.60 -2.60
C ALA A 67 -8.92 2.59 -2.73
N ILE A 68 -9.76 2.43 -3.77
CA ILE A 68 -10.94 3.28 -4.01
C ILE A 68 -11.93 3.17 -2.84
N ILE A 69 -12.28 1.96 -2.41
CA ILE A 69 -13.21 1.75 -1.29
C ILE A 69 -12.71 2.44 -0.01
N LEU A 70 -11.41 2.33 0.30
CA LEU A 70 -10.81 3.00 1.45
C LEU A 70 -10.86 4.52 1.33
N LEU A 71 -10.49 5.06 0.18
CA LEU A 71 -10.53 6.51 -0.07
C LEU A 71 -11.97 7.05 -0.06
N GLU A 72 -12.93 6.29 -0.55
CA GLU A 72 -14.35 6.67 -0.56
C GLU A 72 -14.93 6.68 0.85
N ASN A 73 -14.64 5.66 1.66
CA ASN A 73 -15.01 5.65 3.08
C ASN A 73 -14.41 6.85 3.83
N LEU A 74 -13.15 7.19 3.55
CA LEU A 74 -12.51 8.38 4.13
C LEU A 74 -13.17 9.69 3.68
N THR A 75 -13.63 9.75 2.43
CA THR A 75 -14.33 10.92 1.89
C THR A 75 -15.74 11.08 2.48
N LEU A 76 -16.41 9.97 2.80
CA LEU A 76 -17.70 9.97 3.50
C LEU A 76 -17.57 10.42 4.96
N GLU A 77 -16.52 9.99 5.65
CA GLU A 77 -16.22 10.41 7.02
C GLU A 77 -15.84 11.90 7.07
N GLU A 78 -14.96 12.35 6.16
CA GLU A 78 -14.55 13.74 6.09
C GLU A 78 -14.24 14.13 4.62
N PRO A 79 -15.08 14.98 3.99
CA PRO A 79 -14.91 15.33 2.59
C PRO A 79 -13.59 16.07 2.39
N SER A 80 -12.70 15.46 1.61
CA SER A 80 -11.40 16.02 1.25
C SER A 80 -11.25 16.03 -0.26
N SER A 81 -10.82 17.18 -0.79
CA SER A 81 -10.45 17.32 -2.21
C SER A 81 -9.32 16.35 -2.57
N ILE A 82 -8.37 16.12 -1.67
CA ILE A 82 -7.22 15.23 -1.88
C ILE A 82 -7.66 13.80 -2.19
N TYR A 83 -8.58 13.24 -1.40
CA TYR A 83 -9.04 11.85 -1.57
C TYR A 83 -9.83 11.67 -2.87
N SER A 84 -10.73 12.62 -3.14
CA SER A 84 -11.53 12.63 -4.37
C SER A 84 -10.64 12.75 -5.62
N TYR A 85 -9.60 13.59 -5.57
CA TYR A 85 -8.61 13.69 -6.63
C TYR A 85 -7.80 12.39 -6.82
N GLN A 86 -7.41 11.73 -5.73
CA GLN A 86 -6.71 10.45 -5.79
C GLN A 86 -7.58 9.36 -6.44
N ILE A 87 -8.87 9.29 -6.09
CA ILE A 87 -9.83 8.37 -6.74
C ILE A 87 -9.93 8.69 -8.24
N SER A 88 -10.08 9.96 -8.60
CA SER A 88 -10.12 10.39 -10.00
C SER A 88 -8.88 9.94 -10.77
N SER A 89 -7.68 10.14 -10.22
CA SER A 89 -6.42 9.70 -10.83
C SER A 89 -6.37 8.18 -11.06
N ILE A 90 -6.83 7.39 -10.08
CA ILE A 90 -6.90 5.92 -10.21
C ILE A 90 -7.89 5.54 -11.32
N MET A 91 -9.06 6.18 -11.38
CA MET A 91 -10.08 5.91 -12.39
C MET A 91 -9.60 6.27 -13.80
N THR A 92 -8.92 7.40 -13.98
CA THR A 92 -8.32 7.80 -15.26
C THR A 92 -7.30 6.78 -15.75
N LYS A 93 -6.43 6.29 -14.86
CA LYS A 93 -5.44 5.25 -15.21
C LYS A 93 -6.09 3.93 -15.65
N ASN A 94 -7.28 3.63 -15.14
CA ASN A 94 -8.04 2.43 -15.49
C ASN A 94 -9.09 2.68 -16.60
N LEU A 95 -9.01 3.81 -17.32
CA LEU A 95 -9.89 4.17 -18.44
C LEU A 95 -11.37 4.36 -18.06
N TYR A 96 -11.68 4.55 -16.77
CA TYR A 96 -13.03 4.86 -16.29
C TYR A 96 -13.31 6.37 -16.34
N ASN A 97 -13.19 6.95 -17.53
CA ASN A 97 -13.18 8.42 -17.74
C ASN A 97 -14.42 9.12 -17.18
N ASN A 98 -15.63 8.56 -17.38
CA ASN A 98 -16.87 9.16 -16.88
C ASN A 98 -16.92 9.24 -15.34
N LEU A 99 -16.38 8.25 -14.64
CA LEU A 99 -16.31 8.27 -13.17
C LEU A 99 -15.18 9.18 -12.71
N ALA A 100 -14.04 9.13 -13.39
CA ALA A 100 -12.90 10.00 -13.09
C ALA A 100 -13.28 11.48 -13.13
N GLU A 101 -14.05 11.90 -14.15
CA GLU A 101 -14.51 13.28 -14.29
C GLU A 101 -15.47 13.67 -13.17
N LYS A 102 -16.40 12.78 -12.76
CA LYS A 102 -17.28 13.04 -11.63
C LYS A 102 -16.51 13.27 -10.32
N TYR A 103 -15.54 12.41 -10.01
CA TYR A 103 -14.72 12.59 -8.81
C TYR A 103 -13.80 13.81 -8.91
N GLN A 104 -13.34 14.18 -10.11
CA GLN A 104 -12.57 15.41 -10.33
C GLN A 104 -13.41 16.67 -10.09
N GLN A 105 -14.63 16.71 -10.65
CA GLN A 105 -15.58 17.81 -10.40
C GLN A 105 -15.96 17.89 -8.92
N TYR A 106 -16.15 16.74 -8.26
CA TYR A 106 -16.43 16.70 -6.83
C TYR A 106 -15.25 17.24 -6.00
N SER A 107 -14.01 16.86 -6.34
CA SER A 107 -12.81 17.39 -5.71
C SER A 107 -12.70 18.92 -5.81
N GLN A 108 -13.10 19.50 -6.94
CA GLN A 108 -13.06 20.96 -7.15
C GLN A 108 -14.14 21.70 -6.35
N LYS A 109 -15.27 21.05 -6.07
CA LYS A 109 -16.37 21.64 -5.29
C LYS A 109 -16.09 21.69 -3.79
N ILE A 110 -15.21 20.83 -3.29
CA ILE A 110 -14.83 20.76 -1.86
C ILE A 110 -13.67 21.74 -1.54
N GLN A 111 -13.05 22.33 -2.56
CA GLN A 111 -11.92 23.24 -2.44
C GLN A 111 -12.32 24.60 -1.88
#